data_AF-A0A3D1VMJ6-F1
#
_entry.id   AF-A0A3D1VMJ6-F1
#
_cell.length_a   1.000
_cell.length_b   1.000
_cell.length_c   1.000
_cell.angle_alpha   90.00
_cell.angle_beta   90.00
_cell.angle_gamma   90.00
#
_symmetry.space_group_name_H-M   'P 1'
#
loop_
_entity.id
_entity.type
_entity.pdbx_description
1 polymer ?
#
loop_
_entity_poly.entity_id
_entity_poly.type
_entity_poly.pdbx_seq_one_letter_code
_entity_poly.pdbx_strand_id
1 'polypeptide(L)'
;MNLLLVKDSPWSVFVIGSLALFFVAALLPILMHKPHPLFCLTLDTAAISLFLLMIVVFITPGNWRWYLILALPITIAAGGFASLMVFLSRFSYFRPILRLVAYSLMLIGIYLLGLEMLLHAYIGTPWAPFWSWIPFAACVMTALFFLFLNRSRKWQEEITKKIFI
;
A
#
# COMPACT_ATOMS: atom_id res chain seq x y z
N MET A 1 1.84 -37.98 -5.34
CA MET A 1 1.41 -38.26 -3.95
C MET A 1 1.86 -37.19 -2.94
N ASN A 2 1.94 -35.89 -3.30
CA ASN A 2 2.38 -34.82 -2.36
C ASN A 2 1.36 -33.68 -2.15
N LEU A 3 0.16 -33.74 -2.75
CA LEU A 3 -0.88 -32.71 -2.57
C LEU A 3 -1.77 -32.92 -1.32
N LEU A 4 -1.69 -34.08 -0.67
CA LEU A 4 -2.51 -34.40 0.50
C LEU A 4 -1.86 -33.98 1.83
N LEU A 5 -0.53 -33.78 1.87
CA LEU A 5 0.19 -33.29 3.06
C LEU A 5 -0.13 -31.81 3.41
N VAL A 6 -0.61 -31.03 2.44
CA VAL A 6 -1.01 -29.62 2.66
C VAL A 6 -2.27 -29.53 3.52
N LYS A 7 -3.11 -30.56 3.51
CA LYS A 7 -4.37 -30.58 4.26
C LYS A 7 -4.15 -30.77 5.77
N ASP A 8 -3.05 -31.41 6.16
CA ASP A 8 -2.78 -31.75 7.56
C ASP A 8 -1.91 -30.71 8.27
N SER A 9 -1.26 -29.79 7.54
CA SER A 9 -0.43 -28.74 8.13
C SER A 9 -0.68 -27.36 7.48
N PRO A 10 -1.50 -26.50 8.11
CA PRO A 10 -1.77 -25.15 7.62
C PRO A 10 -0.49 -24.29 7.51
N TRP A 11 0.59 -24.69 8.21
CA TRP A 11 1.89 -24.04 8.16
C TRP A 11 2.56 -24.11 6.78
N SER A 12 2.37 -25.21 6.05
CA SER A 12 2.97 -25.39 4.72
C SER A 12 2.46 -24.36 3.70
N VAL A 13 1.19 -23.98 3.82
CA VAL A 13 0.53 -22.96 2.98
C VAL A 13 1.20 -21.60 3.15
N PHE A 14 1.51 -21.20 4.39
CA PHE A 14 2.20 -19.94 4.65
C PHE A 14 3.61 -19.91 4.07
N VAL A 15 4.36 -21.02 4.19
CA VAL A 15 5.73 -21.11 3.67
C VAL A 15 5.73 -21.03 2.14
N ILE A 16 4.89 -21.83 1.47
CA ILE A 16 4.79 -21.83 0.00
C ILE A 16 4.35 -20.46 -0.51
N GLY A 17 3.36 -19.85 0.15
CA GLY A 17 2.84 -18.55 -0.22
C GLY A 17 3.85 -17.42 -0.02
N SER A 18 4.57 -17.41 1.11
CA SER A 18 5.63 -16.44 1.36
C SER A 18 6.79 -16.59 0.37
N LEU A 19 7.13 -17.82 -0.02
CA LEU A 19 8.16 -18.07 -1.02
C LEU A 19 7.73 -17.56 -2.40
N ALA A 20 6.47 -17.78 -2.79
CA ALA A 20 5.91 -17.24 -4.02
C ALA A 20 5.89 -15.70 -4.03
N LEU A 21 5.51 -15.07 -2.91
CA LEU A 21 5.58 -13.61 -2.76
C LEU A 21 7.01 -13.10 -2.91
N PHE A 22 7.97 -13.74 -2.23
CA PHE A 22 9.38 -13.37 -2.32
C PHE A 22 9.91 -13.52 -3.75
N PHE A 23 9.48 -14.56 -4.46
CA PHE A 23 9.86 -14.78 -5.86
C PHE A 23 9.36 -13.64 -6.76
N VAL A 24 8.10 -13.22 -6.61
CA VAL A 24 7.54 -12.11 -7.40
C VAL A 24 8.15 -10.76 -7.01
N ALA A 25 8.33 -10.50 -5.72
CA ALA A 25 8.83 -9.22 -5.24
C ALA A 25 10.33 -9.01 -5.47
N ALA A 26 11.15 -10.07 -5.34
CA ALA A 26 12.61 -9.96 -5.45
C ALA A 26 13.15 -10.47 -6.77
N LEU A 27 12.71 -11.65 -7.23
CA LEU A 27 13.33 -12.29 -8.39
C LEU A 27 12.90 -11.64 -9.71
N LEU A 28 11.64 -11.22 -9.81
CA LEU A 28 11.10 -10.57 -11.00
C LEU A 28 11.79 -9.23 -11.34
N PRO A 29 12.00 -8.29 -10.40
CA PRO A 29 12.71 -7.05 -10.71
C PRO A 29 14.21 -7.25 -10.98
N ILE A 30 14.82 -8.32 -10.46
CA ILE A 30 16.22 -8.66 -10.76
C ILE A 30 16.36 -9.28 -12.15
N LEU A 31 15.41 -10.12 -12.56
CA LEU A 31 15.42 -10.80 -13.86
C LEU A 31 15.13 -9.82 -15.01
N MET A 32 14.27 -8.84 -14.76
CA MET A 32 13.99 -7.76 -15.71
C MET A 32 15.09 -6.70 -15.60
N HIS A 33 15.87 -6.46 -16.67
CA HIS A 33 16.96 -5.47 -16.63
C HIS A 33 16.45 -4.01 -16.48
N LYS A 34 15.18 -3.73 -16.83
CA LYS A 34 14.51 -2.42 -16.68
C LYS A 34 12.97 -2.58 -16.58
N PRO A 35 12.42 -3.15 -15.50
CA PRO A 35 10.97 -3.27 -15.39
C PRO A 35 10.35 -1.89 -15.26
N HIS A 36 9.22 -1.67 -15.94
CA HIS A 36 8.41 -0.48 -15.68
C HIS A 36 7.87 -0.57 -14.24
N PRO A 37 8.07 0.43 -13.37
CA PRO A 37 7.76 0.30 -11.95
C PRO A 37 6.28 0.02 -11.67
N LEU A 38 5.37 0.52 -12.53
CA LEU A 38 3.95 0.19 -12.44
C LEU A 38 3.67 -1.29 -12.69
N PHE A 39 4.42 -1.95 -13.58
CA PHE A 39 4.21 -3.36 -13.91
C PHE A 39 4.62 -4.26 -12.74
N CYS A 40 5.78 -4.01 -12.14
CA CYS A 40 6.19 -4.68 -10.90
C CYS A 40 5.12 -4.53 -9.82
N LEU A 41 4.62 -3.31 -9.64
CA LEU A 41 3.63 -3.03 -8.61
C LEU A 41 2.29 -3.75 -8.82
N THR A 42 1.81 -3.83 -10.07
CA THR A 42 0.60 -4.60 -10.38
C THR A 42 0.80 -6.09 -10.12
N LEU A 43 2.00 -6.61 -10.40
CA LEU A 43 2.36 -7.99 -10.12
C LEU A 43 2.47 -8.28 -8.63
N ASP A 44 3.08 -7.38 -7.86
CA ASP A 44 3.13 -7.50 -6.39
C ASP A 44 1.71 -7.51 -5.80
N THR A 45 0.85 -6.61 -6.28
CA THR A 45 -0.56 -6.55 -5.84
C THR A 45 -1.30 -7.85 -6.18
N ALA A 46 -1.08 -8.40 -7.39
CA ALA A 46 -1.67 -9.67 -7.81
C ALA A 46 -1.12 -10.87 -7.02
N ALA A 47 0.17 -10.88 -6.70
CA ALA A 47 0.78 -11.94 -5.91
C ALA A 47 0.25 -11.93 -4.47
N ILE A 48 0.10 -10.74 -3.87
CA ILE A 48 -0.53 -10.58 -2.56
C ILE A 48 -1.98 -11.06 -2.59
N SER A 49 -2.78 -10.65 -3.57
CA SER A 49 -4.19 -11.07 -3.65
C SER A 49 -4.34 -12.59 -3.83
N LEU A 50 -3.44 -13.22 -4.59
CA LEU A 50 -3.38 -14.67 -4.78
C LEU A 50 -2.93 -15.41 -3.50
N PHE A 51 -1.98 -14.86 -2.76
CA PHE A 51 -1.57 -15.40 -1.46
C PHE A 51 -2.74 -15.40 -0.46
N LEU A 52 -3.48 -14.28 -0.38
CA LEU A 52 -4.65 -14.19 0.48
C LEU A 52 -5.78 -15.13 0.04
N LEU A 53 -5.94 -15.36 -1.27
CA LEU A 53 -6.87 -16.37 -1.79
C LEU A 53 -6.48 -17.77 -1.31
N MET A 54 -5.19 -18.10 -1.35
CA MET A 54 -4.69 -19.38 -0.86
C MET A 54 -5.01 -19.61 0.63
N ILE A 55 -4.88 -18.57 1.46
CA ILE A 55 -5.26 -18.63 2.88
C ILE A 55 -6.75 -18.96 3.05
N VAL A 56 -7.63 -18.33 2.28
CA VAL A 56 -9.08 -18.55 2.39
C VAL A 56 -9.49 -19.94 1.93
N VAL A 57 -8.85 -20.46 0.89
CA VAL A 57 -9.15 -21.79 0.35
C VAL A 57 -8.64 -22.91 1.26
N PHE A 58 -7.43 -22.79 1.81
CA PHE A 58 -6.78 -23.90 2.52
C PHE A 58 -6.85 -23.80 4.05
N ILE A 59 -6.89 -22.60 4.62
CA ILE A 59 -6.79 -22.41 6.08
C ILE A 59 -8.14 -22.07 6.69
N THR A 60 -8.94 -21.25 6.01
CA THR A 60 -10.24 -20.80 6.54
C THR A 60 -11.38 -21.09 5.55
N PRO A 61 -11.63 -22.36 5.20
CA PRO A 61 -12.64 -22.73 4.23
C PRO A 61 -14.02 -22.26 4.71
N GLY A 62 -14.60 -21.29 3.99
CA GLY A 62 -15.91 -20.71 4.31
C GLY A 62 -15.91 -19.20 4.60
N ASN A 63 -14.75 -18.61 4.95
CA ASN A 63 -14.66 -17.18 5.25
C ASN A 63 -14.38 -16.31 4.00
N TRP A 64 -15.08 -16.59 2.90
CA TRP A 64 -15.03 -15.81 1.66
C TRP A 64 -15.40 -14.34 1.87
N ARG A 65 -16.26 -14.07 2.85
CA ARG A 65 -16.72 -12.73 3.21
C ARG A 65 -15.56 -11.85 3.70
N TRP A 66 -14.62 -12.41 4.47
CA TRP A 66 -13.41 -11.71 4.89
C TRP A 66 -12.50 -11.39 3.70
N TYR A 67 -12.34 -12.33 2.76
CA TYR A 67 -11.55 -12.09 1.55
C TYR A 67 -12.13 -10.98 0.68
N LEU A 68 -13.41 -11.10 0.31
CA LEU A 68 -14.05 -10.22 -0.67
C LEU A 68 -14.35 -8.82 -0.13
N ILE A 69 -14.73 -8.69 1.14
CA ILE A 69 -15.14 -7.40 1.73
C ILE A 69 -13.96 -6.66 2.36
N LEU A 70 -12.95 -7.39 2.86
CA LEU A 70 -11.84 -6.79 3.59
C LEU A 70 -10.54 -6.93 2.78
N ALA A 71 -10.05 -8.15 2.59
CA ALA A 71 -8.70 -8.36 2.09
C ALA A 71 -8.46 -7.94 0.63
N LEU A 72 -9.40 -8.23 -0.27
CA LEU A 72 -9.33 -7.89 -1.68
C LEU A 72 -9.41 -6.36 -1.91
N PRO A 73 -10.41 -5.62 -1.37
CA PRO A 73 -10.45 -4.18 -1.53
C PRO A 73 -9.28 -3.47 -0.85
N ILE A 74 -8.78 -3.98 0.28
CA ILE A 74 -7.57 -3.42 0.93
C ILE A 74 -6.34 -3.56 0.03
N THR A 75 -6.13 -4.73 -0.57
CA THR A 75 -4.97 -4.97 -1.44
C THR A 75 -5.05 -4.17 -2.74
N ILE A 76 -6.23 -4.08 -3.37
CA ILE A 76 -6.46 -3.21 -4.54
C ILE A 76 -6.23 -1.74 -4.18
N ALA A 77 -6.76 -1.28 -3.04
CA ALA A 77 -6.57 0.09 -2.59
C ALA A 77 -5.07 0.38 -2.39
N ALA A 78 -4.35 -0.47 -1.66
CA ALA A 78 -2.91 -0.32 -1.42
C ALA A 78 -2.10 -0.30 -2.73
N GLY A 79 -2.39 -1.21 -3.66
CA GLY A 79 -1.75 -1.26 -4.98
C GLY A 79 -2.04 -0.01 -5.82
N GLY A 80 -3.30 0.46 -5.81
CA GLY A 80 -3.71 1.70 -6.45
C GLY A 80 -3.00 2.93 -5.86
N PHE A 81 -2.89 3.02 -4.54
CA PHE A 81 -2.18 4.10 -3.86
C PHE A 81 -0.70 4.12 -4.19
N ALA A 82 -0.04 2.96 -4.16
CA ALA A 82 1.37 2.87 -4.54
C ALA A 82 1.57 3.21 -6.03
N SER A 83 0.63 2.85 -6.91
CA SER A 83 0.68 3.19 -8.34
C SER A 83 0.59 4.70 -8.54
N LEU A 84 -0.32 5.35 -7.80
CA LEU A 84 -0.50 6.79 -7.81
C LEU A 84 0.75 7.52 -7.30
N MET A 85 1.40 7.01 -6.26
CA MET A 85 2.67 7.52 -5.74
C MET A 85 3.81 7.42 -6.78
N VAL A 86 3.94 6.27 -7.44
CA VAL A 86 4.92 6.08 -8.53
C VAL A 86 4.62 7.02 -9.70
N PHE A 87 3.35 7.19 -10.06
CA PHE A 87 2.94 8.11 -11.12
C PHE A 87 3.26 9.57 -10.77
N LEU A 88 2.95 10.01 -9.55
CA LEU A 88 3.25 11.35 -9.02
C LEU A 88 4.76 11.63 -8.99
N SER A 89 5.58 10.65 -8.58
CA SER A 89 7.04 10.78 -8.56
C SER A 89 7.67 10.86 -9.95
N ARG A 90 7.05 10.23 -10.97
CA ARG A 90 7.52 10.28 -12.35
C ARG A 90 7.14 11.58 -13.07
N PHE A 91 6.06 12.25 -12.65
CA PHE A 91 5.69 13.53 -13.21
C PHE A 91 6.66 14.64 -12.76
N SER A 92 7.49 15.12 -13.69
CA SER A 92 8.48 16.20 -13.47
C SER A 92 7.86 17.53 -13.00
N TYR A 93 6.54 17.63 -12.89
CA TYR A 93 5.82 18.77 -12.33
C TYR A 93 5.91 18.85 -10.79
N PHE A 94 6.20 17.74 -10.10
CA PHE A 94 6.32 17.64 -8.63
C PHE A 94 7.77 17.68 -8.12
N ARG A 95 8.68 18.38 -8.82
CA ARG A 95 10.11 18.48 -8.46
C ARG A 95 10.45 18.91 -7.03
N PRO A 96 9.69 19.77 -6.31
CA PRO A 96 10.00 19.98 -4.89
C PRO A 96 9.63 18.73 -4.09
N ILE A 97 10.63 18.05 -3.52
CA ILE A 97 10.49 16.88 -2.63
C ILE A 97 9.41 17.13 -1.57
N LEU A 98 9.31 18.35 -1.05
CA LEU A 98 8.27 18.74 -0.08
C LEU A 98 6.84 18.54 -0.59
N ARG A 99 6.59 18.79 -1.87
CA ARG A 99 5.26 18.62 -2.47
C ARG A 99 4.93 17.13 -2.59
N LEU A 100 5.89 16.30 -3.01
CA LEU A 100 5.71 14.84 -3.04
C LEU A 100 5.39 14.28 -1.65
N VAL A 101 6.10 14.74 -0.62
CA VAL A 101 5.85 14.34 0.79
C VAL A 101 4.48 14.79 1.27
N ALA A 102 4.04 16.01 0.91
CA ALA A 102 2.70 16.48 1.27
C ALA A 102 1.59 15.60 0.64
N TYR A 103 1.73 15.26 -0.65
CA TYR A 103 0.76 14.40 -1.33
C TYR A 103 0.80 12.96 -0.79
N SER A 104 1.96 12.42 -0.43
CA SER A 104 2.04 11.08 0.17
C SER A 104 1.36 11.02 1.53
N LEU A 105 1.57 12.03 2.38
CA LEU A 105 0.90 12.15 3.68
C LEU A 105 -0.63 12.23 3.53
N MET A 106 -1.13 13.07 2.61
CA MET A 106 -2.57 13.13 2.32
C MET A 106 -3.12 11.78 1.85
N LEU A 107 -2.39 11.09 0.97
CA LEU A 107 -2.82 9.79 0.44
C LEU A 107 -2.87 8.71 1.52
N ILE A 108 -1.88 8.70 2.43
CA ILE A 108 -1.86 7.79 3.59
C ILE A 108 -3.07 8.06 4.50
N GLY A 109 -3.39 9.32 4.77
CA GLY A 109 -4.57 9.70 5.54
C GLY A 109 -5.87 9.18 4.90
N ILE A 110 -6.04 9.37 3.58
CA ILE A 110 -7.21 8.87 2.85
C ILE A 110 -7.29 7.34 2.89
N TYR A 111 -6.15 6.65 2.78
CA TYR A 111 -6.09 5.19 2.89
C TYR A 111 -6.56 4.70 4.27
N LEU A 112 -6.11 5.34 5.35
CA LEU A 112 -6.52 5.00 6.72
C LEU A 112 -8.03 5.13 6.93
N LEU A 113 -8.65 6.20 6.41
CA LEU A 113 -10.11 6.35 6.43
C LEU A 113 -10.79 5.22 5.64
N GLY A 114 -10.26 4.90 4.45
CA GLY A 114 -10.72 3.79 3.61
C GLY A 114 -10.68 2.44 4.32
N LEU A 115 -9.59 2.15 5.03
CA LEU A 115 -9.45 0.94 5.83
C LEU A 115 -10.49 0.85 6.94
N GLU A 116 -10.73 1.94 7.67
CA GLU A 116 -11.71 1.94 8.75
C GLU A 116 -13.14 1.78 8.22
N MET A 117 -13.47 2.34 7.06
CA MET A 117 -14.76 2.10 6.37
C MET A 117 -14.94 0.62 6.01
N LEU A 118 -13.92 -0.01 5.42
CA LEU A 118 -13.96 -1.45 5.08
C LEU A 118 -14.08 -2.34 6.31
N LEU A 119 -13.42 -1.95 7.41
CA LEU A 119 -13.46 -2.68 8.67
C LEU A 119 -14.84 -2.59 9.33
N HIS A 120 -15.46 -1.41 9.34
CA HIS A 120 -16.85 -1.24 9.80
C HIS A 120 -17.84 -2.01 8.92
N ALA A 121 -17.63 -2.01 7.59
CA ALA A 121 -18.45 -2.79 6.66
C ALA A 121 -18.34 -4.31 6.91
N TYR A 122 -17.18 -4.80 7.35
CA TYR A 122 -16.97 -6.20 7.72
C TYR A 122 -17.60 -6.56 9.07
N ILE A 123 -17.42 -5.73 10.09
CA ILE A 123 -17.92 -5.98 11.46
C ILE A 123 -19.44 -5.74 11.55
N GLY A 124 -20.01 -4.94 10.65
CA GLY A 124 -21.43 -4.60 10.64
C GLY A 124 -21.82 -3.56 11.70
N THR A 125 -20.84 -2.82 12.23
CA THR A 125 -21.06 -1.74 13.20
C THR A 125 -21.34 -0.41 12.50
N PRO A 126 -22.10 0.51 13.14
CA PRO A 126 -22.30 1.85 12.62
C PRO A 126 -20.95 2.56 12.47
N TRP A 127 -20.80 3.31 11.39
CA TRP A 127 -19.54 3.98 11.04
C TRP A 127 -19.17 4.99 12.12
N ALA A 128 -18.08 4.72 12.84
CA ALA A 128 -17.55 5.63 13.83
C ALA A 128 -16.02 5.64 13.76
N PRO A 129 -15.41 6.67 13.11
CA PRO A 129 -13.97 6.74 12.94
C PRO A 129 -13.29 7.19 14.24
N PHE A 130 -13.17 6.28 15.21
CA PHE A 130 -12.56 6.60 16.50
C PHE A 130 -11.03 6.63 16.41
N TRP A 131 -10.42 5.77 15.59
CA TRP A 131 -8.96 5.60 15.55
C TRP A 131 -8.30 6.25 14.33
N SER A 132 -8.94 6.31 13.16
CA SER A 132 -8.30 6.91 11.96
C SER A 132 -8.34 8.44 11.91
N TRP A 133 -9.22 9.08 12.69
CA TRP A 133 -9.35 10.53 12.70
C TRP A 133 -8.08 11.23 13.18
N ILE A 134 -7.43 10.68 14.22
CA ILE A 134 -6.20 11.22 14.80
C ILE A 134 -5.04 11.24 13.78
N PRO A 135 -4.68 10.11 13.13
CA PRO A 135 -3.62 10.11 12.12
C PRO A 135 -4.04 10.86 10.86
N PHE A 136 -5.32 10.88 10.48
CA PHE A 136 -5.80 11.71 9.37
C PHE A 136 -5.55 13.21 9.64
N ALA A 137 -5.97 13.70 10.81
CA ALA A 137 -5.74 15.08 11.21
C ALA A 137 -4.23 15.42 11.26
N ALA A 138 -3.41 14.53 11.81
CA ALA A 138 -1.96 14.71 11.85
C ALA A 138 -1.34 14.79 10.43
N CYS A 139 -1.77 13.92 9.52
CA CYS A 139 -1.33 13.91 8.12
C CYS A 139 -1.77 15.19 7.37
N VAL A 140 -2.99 15.67 7.61
CA VAL A 140 -3.50 16.90 6.99
C VAL A 140 -2.74 18.12 7.50
N MET A 141 -2.52 18.23 8.81
CA MET A 141 -1.77 19.35 9.40
C MET A 141 -0.33 19.41 8.88
N THR A 142 0.36 18.26 8.82
CA THR A 142 1.71 18.18 8.27
C THR A 142 1.76 18.45 6.76
N ALA A 143 0.81 17.93 5.98
CA ALA A 143 0.73 18.21 4.55
C ALA A 143 0.48 19.71 4.25
N LEU A 144 -0.42 20.36 5.00
CA LEU A 144 -0.67 21.79 4.88
C LEU A 144 0.56 22.62 5.23
N PHE A 145 1.28 22.23 6.29
CA PHE A 145 2.54 22.87 6.67
C PHE A 145 3.58 22.79 5.55
N PHE A 146 3.76 21.61 4.93
CA PHE A 146 4.67 21.45 3.78
C PHE A 146 4.22 22.22 2.54
N LEU A 147 2.92 22.29 2.26
CA LEU A 147 2.39 23.09 1.15
C LEU A 147 2.60 24.59 1.38
N PHE A 148 2.44 25.05 2.63
CA PHE A 148 2.69 26.43 3.00
C PHE A 148 4.18 26.80 2.86
N LEU A 149 5.08 25.95 3.35
CA LEU A 149 6.53 26.09 3.16
C LEU A 149 6.93 26.13 1.68
N ASN A 150 6.27 25.32 0.84
CA ASN A 150 6.50 25.29 -0.61
C ASN A 150 6.01 26.56 -1.32
N ARG A 151 5.09 27.34 -0.73
CA ARG A 151 4.66 28.65 -1.29
C ARG A 151 5.76 29.70 -1.16
N SER A 152 6.64 29.60 -0.17
CA SER A 152 7.78 30.48 0.01
C SER A 152 9.03 29.98 -0.75
N ARG A 153 9.11 30.26 -2.07
CA ARG A 153 10.29 29.94 -2.92
C ARG A 153 11.63 30.38 -2.31
N LYS A 154 11.65 31.47 -1.52
CA LYS A 154 12.85 31.98 -0.82
C LYS A 154 13.51 30.96 0.12
N TRP A 155 12.73 30.15 0.84
CA TRP A 155 13.29 29.17 1.79
C TRP A 155 13.83 27.92 1.10
N GLN A 156 13.31 27.55 -0.07
CA GLN A 156 13.81 26.40 -0.82
C GLN A 156 15.22 26.65 -1.36
N GLU A 157 15.51 27.87 -1.81
CA GLU A 157 16.85 28.25 -2.26
C GLU A 157 17.88 28.23 -1.13
N GLU A 158 17.50 28.61 0.10
CA GLU A 158 18.40 28.52 1.25
C GLU A 158 18.66 27.07 1.71
N ILE A 159 17.63 26.22 1.71
CA ILE A 159 17.78 24.81 2.09
C ILE A 159 18.60 24.05 1.04
N THR A 160 18.35 24.27 -0.26
CA THR A 160 19.18 23.68 -1.33
C THR A 160 20.62 24.19 -1.25
N LYS A 161 20.86 25.47 -0.96
CA LYS A 161 22.23 25.98 -0.74
C LYS A 161 22.92 25.31 0.44
N LYS A 162 22.22 25.02 1.54
CA LYS A 162 22.81 24.40 2.74
C LYS A 162 23.06 22.90 2.63
N ILE A 163 22.40 22.20 1.69
CA ILE A 163 22.60 20.75 1.49
C ILE A 163 23.73 20.45 0.49
N PHE A 164 24.07 21.41 -0.37
CA PHE A 164 25.12 21.29 -1.38
C PHE A 164 26.48 21.93 -0.99
N ILE A 165 26.63 22.39 0.25
CA ILE A 165 27.89 22.81 0.87
C ILE A 165 28.30 21.75 1.89
#